data_AF-A0A957LBR4-F1
#
_entry.id   AF-A0A957LBR4-F1
#
_cell.length_a   1.000
_cell.length_b   1.000
_cell.length_c   1.000
_cell.angle_alpha   90.00
_cell.angle_beta   90.00
_cell.angle_gamma   90.00
#
_symmetry.space_group_name_H-M   'P 1'
#
loop_
_entity.id
_entity.type
_entity.pdbx_description
1 polymer ?
#
loop_
_entity_poly.entity_id
_entity_poly.type
_entity_poly.pdbx_seq_one_letter_code
_entity_poly.pdbx_strand_id
1 'polypeptide(L)'
;MSNQKKISYWLDHNNCVAGVSYGWDDFAYANKGEAAASGNMIGRPLREFISGEATWYWMLSNLELSRLRNQQIERLCRCDSPLEKRFLQMRIMPESSGIIRVTHTVLKTEPLPAPLEFQTMLFSHKSYLRRCSNCLRLLIGEKWVEVDDVYDTTDLLEAQHALPVIYDICQQCAT
;
A
#
# COMPACT_ATOMS: atom_id res chain seq x y z
N MET A 1 25.64 4.94 9.13
CA MET A 1 24.45 5.29 8.31
C MET A 1 23.64 4.02 8.19
N SER A 2 22.44 3.96 8.76
CA SER A 2 21.58 2.78 8.66
C SER A 2 21.22 2.55 7.20
N ASN A 3 21.51 1.37 6.65
CA ASN A 3 21.19 1.03 5.26
C ASN A 3 19.69 0.74 5.16
N GLN A 4 18.91 1.81 5.03
CA GLN A 4 17.46 1.73 5.08
C GLN A 4 16.92 1.11 3.78
N LYS A 5 16.19 -0.01 3.88
CA LYS A 5 15.67 -0.71 2.71
C LYS A 5 14.71 0.21 1.94
N LYS A 6 15.02 0.44 0.67
CA LYS A 6 14.31 1.35 -0.22
C LYS A 6 13.99 0.64 -1.53
N ILE A 7 12.77 0.81 -2.00
CA ILE A 7 12.35 0.41 -3.34
C ILE A 7 11.69 1.60 -4.04
N SER A 8 11.88 1.70 -5.35
CA SER A 8 11.32 2.78 -6.14
C SER A 8 10.74 2.26 -7.45
N TYR A 9 9.75 2.98 -7.97
CA TYR A 9 9.27 2.84 -9.33
C TYR A 9 9.09 4.22 -9.95
N TRP A 10 9.12 4.27 -11.28
CA TRP A 10 8.97 5.48 -12.06
C TRP A 10 7.70 5.40 -12.89
N LEU A 11 7.02 6.53 -12.99
CA LEU A 11 5.81 6.70 -13.77
C LEU A 11 6.04 7.73 -14.86
N ASP A 12 5.52 7.50 -16.04
CA ASP A 12 5.47 8.49 -17.10
C ASP A 12 4.33 9.52 -16.91
N HIS A 13 4.14 10.37 -17.92
CA HIS A 13 3.09 11.39 -17.93
C HIS A 13 1.66 10.81 -17.94
N ASN A 14 1.49 9.55 -18.33
CA ASN A 14 0.20 8.85 -18.35
C ASN A 14 0.00 7.94 -17.12
N ASN A 15 0.89 8.02 -16.13
CA ASN A 15 0.91 7.12 -14.97
C ASN A 15 1.15 5.65 -15.33
N CYS A 16 1.81 5.38 -16.45
CA CYS A 16 2.31 4.04 -16.77
C CYS A 16 3.68 3.83 -16.11
N VAL A 17 3.93 2.60 -15.64
CA VAL A 17 5.20 2.24 -14.99
C VAL A 17 6.32 2.24 -16.03
N ALA A 18 7.20 3.22 -15.96
CA ALA A 18 8.34 3.39 -16.86
C ALA A 18 9.56 2.55 -16.42
N GLY A 19 9.64 2.18 -15.14
CA GLY A 19 10.74 1.39 -14.61
C GLY A 19 10.62 1.14 -13.11
N VAL A 20 11.49 0.28 -12.58
CA VAL A 20 11.60 -0.05 -11.16
C VAL A 20 13.06 -0.09 -10.71
N SER A 21 13.30 0.02 -9.40
CA SER A 21 14.65 0.04 -8.85
C SER A 21 15.28 -1.34 -8.83
N TYR A 22 16.59 -1.39 -8.71
CA TYR A 22 17.29 -2.65 -8.40
C TYR A 22 16.71 -3.30 -7.13
N GLY A 23 16.59 -4.62 -7.13
CA GLY A 23 16.02 -5.40 -6.02
C GLY A 23 14.49 -5.30 -5.87
N TRP A 24 13.78 -4.70 -6.85
CA TRP A 24 12.32 -4.64 -6.84
C TRP A 24 11.69 -6.03 -6.87
N ASP A 25 12.14 -6.90 -7.77
CA ASP A 25 11.56 -8.24 -7.94
C ASP A 25 11.80 -9.10 -6.69
N ASP A 26 13.02 -9.08 -6.15
CA ASP A 26 13.33 -9.75 -4.88
C ASP A 26 12.42 -9.25 -3.75
N PHE A 27 12.13 -7.95 -3.71
CA PHE A 27 11.18 -7.39 -2.76
C PHE A 27 9.76 -7.89 -3.03
N ALA A 28 9.29 -7.87 -4.27
CA ALA A 28 7.96 -8.33 -4.63
C ALA A 28 7.75 -9.81 -4.27
N TYR A 29 8.68 -10.69 -4.64
CA TYR A 29 8.64 -12.12 -4.32
C TYR A 29 8.68 -12.40 -2.82
N ALA A 30 9.56 -11.71 -2.08
CA ALA A 30 9.61 -11.83 -0.63
C ALA A 30 8.30 -11.41 0.08
N ASN A 31 7.40 -10.72 -0.63
CA ASN A 31 6.12 -10.23 -0.12
C ASN A 31 4.90 -10.86 -0.80
N LYS A 32 5.05 -12.02 -1.46
CA LYS A 32 3.96 -12.72 -2.20
C LYS A 32 3.27 -11.78 -3.22
N GLY A 33 4.06 -10.93 -3.87
CA GLY A 33 3.63 -9.88 -4.78
C GLY A 33 4.00 -10.16 -6.24
N GLU A 34 3.97 -11.43 -6.67
CA GLU A 34 4.38 -11.89 -8.01
C GLU A 34 3.69 -11.11 -9.15
N ALA A 35 2.43 -10.75 -8.95
CA ALA A 35 1.66 -9.94 -9.90
C ALA A 35 2.28 -8.54 -10.13
N ALA A 36 3.05 -8.04 -9.17
CA ALA A 36 3.77 -6.77 -9.20
C ALA A 36 5.28 -6.94 -9.49
N ALA A 37 5.71 -8.08 -10.02
CA ALA A 37 7.07 -8.22 -10.55
C ALA A 37 7.28 -7.26 -11.74
N SER A 38 8.52 -6.82 -11.95
CA SER A 38 8.92 -5.81 -12.95
C SER A 38 8.44 -6.16 -14.35
N GLY A 39 8.62 -7.42 -14.77
CA GLY A 39 8.16 -7.92 -16.08
C GLY A 39 6.65 -7.87 -16.27
N ASN A 40 5.88 -7.82 -15.19
CA ASN A 40 4.42 -7.68 -15.22
C ASN A 40 3.98 -6.21 -15.12
N MET A 41 4.82 -5.31 -14.59
CA MET A 41 4.47 -3.91 -14.33
C MET A 41 4.89 -2.95 -15.44
N ILE A 42 6.10 -3.10 -15.97
CA ILE A 42 6.70 -2.12 -16.89
C ILE A 42 5.84 -1.98 -18.16
N GLY A 43 5.54 -0.74 -18.53
CA GLY A 43 4.70 -0.39 -19.66
C GLY A 43 3.20 -0.40 -19.38
N ARG A 44 2.76 -0.76 -18.16
CA ARG A 44 1.33 -0.82 -17.81
C ARG A 44 0.91 0.32 -16.88
N PRO A 45 -0.38 0.72 -16.90
CA PRO A 45 -0.92 1.71 -15.99
C PRO A 45 -0.78 1.29 -14.52
N LEU A 46 -0.32 2.20 -13.65
CA LEU A 46 -0.23 1.96 -12.21
C LEU A 46 -1.59 1.52 -11.61
N ARG A 47 -2.70 2.02 -12.16
CA ARG A 47 -4.07 1.69 -11.74
C ARG A 47 -4.31 0.17 -11.62
N GLU A 48 -3.73 -0.61 -12.54
CA GLU A 48 -3.93 -2.06 -12.60
C GLU A 48 -3.33 -2.80 -11.39
N PHE A 49 -2.40 -2.16 -10.67
CA PHE A 49 -1.73 -2.72 -9.49
C PHE A 49 -2.31 -2.19 -8.16
N ILE A 50 -3.32 -1.31 -8.22
CA ILE A 50 -3.93 -0.70 -7.04
C ILE A 50 -5.34 -1.23 -6.84
N SER A 51 -5.57 -1.86 -5.68
CA SER A 51 -6.89 -2.35 -5.28
C SER A 51 -7.73 -1.25 -4.62
N GLY A 52 -9.00 -1.14 -5.04
CA GLY A 52 -9.95 -0.14 -4.53
C GLY A 52 -9.92 1.18 -5.32
N GLU A 53 -11.11 1.75 -5.57
CA GLU A 53 -11.27 3.06 -6.22
C GLU A 53 -10.72 4.19 -5.34
N ALA A 54 -11.08 4.21 -4.05
CA ALA A 54 -10.62 5.24 -3.12
C ALA A 54 -9.09 5.28 -3.00
N THR A 55 -8.43 4.12 -2.95
CA THR A 55 -6.97 4.02 -2.96
C THR A 55 -6.37 4.63 -4.22
N TRP A 56 -6.97 4.36 -5.38
CA TRP A 56 -6.49 4.90 -6.65
C TRP A 56 -6.65 6.41 -6.71
N TYR A 57 -7.83 6.94 -6.39
CA TYR A 57 -8.03 8.39 -6.39
C TYR A 57 -7.09 9.10 -5.41
N TRP A 58 -6.88 8.52 -4.23
CA TRP A 58 -5.89 9.04 -3.29
C TRP A 58 -4.48 9.06 -3.87
N MET A 59 -4.03 7.95 -4.48
CA MET A 59 -2.71 7.90 -5.13
C MET A 59 -2.61 8.92 -6.27
N LEU A 60 -3.61 8.97 -7.14
CA LEU A 60 -3.68 9.89 -8.27
C LEU A 60 -3.63 11.35 -7.81
N SER A 61 -4.39 11.73 -6.78
CA SER A 61 -4.33 13.08 -6.22
C SER A 61 -2.94 13.45 -5.70
N ASN A 62 -2.21 12.51 -5.08
CA ASN A 62 -0.84 12.77 -4.64
C ASN A 62 0.14 12.91 -5.82
N LEU A 63 -0.03 12.12 -6.88
CA LEU A 63 0.76 12.23 -8.12
C LEU A 63 0.54 13.59 -8.79
N GLU A 64 -0.73 13.97 -8.99
CA GLU A 64 -1.10 15.24 -9.63
C GLU A 64 -0.65 16.44 -8.81
N LEU A 65 -0.79 16.37 -7.48
CA LEU A 65 -0.32 17.43 -6.59
C LEU A 65 1.20 17.62 -6.69
N SER A 66 1.95 16.52 -6.77
CA SER A 66 3.41 16.55 -6.91
C SER A 66 3.82 17.16 -8.26
N ARG A 67 3.17 16.78 -9.35
CA ARG A 67 3.38 17.36 -10.69
C ARG A 67 3.05 18.85 -10.72
N LEU A 68 1.85 19.23 -10.27
CA LEU A 68 1.35 20.60 -10.33
C LEU A 68 2.23 21.57 -9.55
N ARG A 69 2.69 21.16 -8.36
CA ARG A 69 3.55 21.99 -7.50
C ARG A 69 5.02 21.89 -7.87
N ASN A 70 5.39 20.94 -8.72
CA ASN A 70 6.77 20.54 -8.95
C ASN A 70 7.54 20.35 -7.63
N GLN A 71 6.89 19.69 -6.68
CA GLN A 71 7.37 19.50 -5.31
C GLN A 71 7.21 18.06 -4.87
N GLN A 72 8.10 17.62 -3.98
CA GLN A 72 8.00 16.32 -3.35
C GLN A 72 6.78 16.27 -2.42
N ILE A 73 6.02 15.18 -2.51
CA ILE A 73 4.97 14.82 -1.55
C ILE A 73 5.47 13.67 -0.69
N GLU A 74 5.30 13.78 0.62
CA GLU A 74 5.62 12.71 1.57
C GLU A 74 4.35 12.20 2.26
N ARG A 75 4.24 10.89 2.40
CA ARG A 75 3.17 10.22 3.16
C ARG A 75 3.77 9.12 4.02
N LEU A 76 3.29 9.01 5.25
CA LEU A 76 3.54 7.83 6.07
C LEU A 76 2.53 6.76 5.70
N CYS A 77 3.00 5.55 5.47
CA CYS A 77 2.16 4.41 5.12
C CYS A 77 2.65 3.12 5.79
N ARG A 78 1.86 2.07 5.67
CA ARG A 78 2.17 0.71 6.09
C ARG A 78 2.11 -0.25 4.92
N CYS A 79 2.97 -1.26 4.96
CA CYS A 79 2.96 -2.38 4.04
C CYS A 79 3.33 -3.64 4.82
N ASP A 80 2.43 -4.14 5.65
CA ASP A 80 2.75 -5.25 6.54
C ASP A 80 3.03 -6.53 5.76
N SER A 81 3.87 -7.37 6.34
CA SER A 81 3.91 -8.79 5.99
C SER A 81 2.98 -9.56 6.94
N PRO A 82 2.72 -10.86 6.69
CA PRO A 82 1.94 -11.67 7.62
C PRO A 82 2.49 -11.71 9.06
N LEU A 83 3.80 -11.45 9.26
CA LEU A 83 4.46 -11.59 10.56
C LEU A 83 4.95 -10.27 11.17
N GLU A 84 4.96 -9.18 10.41
CA GLU A 84 5.47 -7.90 10.87
C GLU A 84 4.72 -6.72 10.28
N LYS A 85 4.49 -5.70 11.11
CA LYS A 85 4.14 -4.36 10.66
C LYS A 85 5.37 -3.71 10.06
N ARG A 86 5.20 -3.05 8.91
CA ARG A 86 6.27 -2.23 8.32
C ARG A 86 5.78 -0.82 8.13
N PHE A 87 6.37 0.10 8.87
CA PHE A 87 6.14 1.52 8.75
C PHE A 87 7.06 2.08 7.68
N LEU A 88 6.48 2.74 6.68
CA LEU A 88 7.17 3.24 5.51
C LEU A 88 6.99 4.75 5.39
N GLN A 89 7.99 5.40 4.78
CA GLN A 89 7.81 6.70 4.16
C GLN A 89 7.67 6.50 2.65
N MET A 90 6.52 6.91 2.11
CA MET A 90 6.33 7.09 0.69
C MET A 90 6.73 8.52 0.30
N ARG A 91 7.61 8.64 -0.69
CA ARG A 91 7.98 9.90 -1.33
C ARG A 91 7.62 9.87 -2.79
N ILE A 92 6.90 10.88 -3.24
CA ILE A 92 6.52 11.10 -4.64
C ILE A 92 7.27 12.34 -5.10
N MET A 93 8.17 12.17 -6.05
CA MET A 93 9.08 13.22 -6.48
C MET A 93 8.97 13.42 -7.99
N PRO A 94 8.70 14.65 -8.46
CA PRO A 94 8.79 14.97 -9.88
C PRO A 94 10.26 14.97 -10.28
N GLU A 95 10.55 14.33 -11.41
CA GLU A 95 11.86 14.31 -12.05
C GLU A 95 11.77 15.01 -13.43
N SER A 96 12.87 15.05 -14.16
CA SER A 96 12.91 15.64 -15.50
C SER A 96 11.92 14.94 -16.45
N SER A 97 11.44 15.70 -17.45
CA SER A 97 10.62 15.16 -18.56
C SER A 97 9.26 14.60 -18.12
N GLY A 98 8.69 15.10 -17.02
CA GLY A 98 7.35 14.71 -16.55
C GLY A 98 7.29 13.33 -15.90
N ILE A 99 8.45 12.72 -15.65
CA ILE A 99 8.57 11.48 -14.90
C ILE A 99 8.30 11.74 -13.42
N ILE A 100 7.58 10.83 -12.76
CA ILE A 100 7.42 10.81 -11.31
C ILE A 100 8.13 9.59 -10.75
N ARG A 101 9.01 9.80 -9.78
CA ARG A 101 9.58 8.71 -8.99
C ARG A 101 8.80 8.55 -7.70
N VAL A 102 8.25 7.36 -7.49
CA VAL A 102 7.67 6.96 -6.20
C VAL A 102 8.66 6.07 -5.48
N THR A 103 8.90 6.38 -4.21
CA THR A 103 9.89 5.72 -3.37
C THR A 103 9.24 5.29 -2.08
N HIS A 104 9.45 4.05 -1.68
CA HIS A 104 9.10 3.55 -0.36
C HIS A 104 10.35 3.24 0.43
N THR A 105 10.45 3.79 1.64
CA THR A 105 11.59 3.60 2.54
C THR A 105 11.10 3.02 3.86
N VAL A 106 11.65 1.88 4.29
CA VAL A 106 11.27 1.23 5.55
C VAL A 106 11.80 2.02 6.75
N LEU A 107 10.93 2.67 7.52
CA LEU A 107 11.29 3.44 8.72
C LEU A 107 11.49 2.55 9.94
N LYS A 108 10.59 1.58 10.13
CA LYS A 108 10.56 0.69 11.29
C LYS A 108 9.81 -0.58 10.94
N THR A 109 10.21 -1.70 11.54
CA THR A 109 9.41 -2.93 11.57
C THR A 109 9.08 -3.32 13.01
N GLU A 110 7.92 -3.94 13.21
CA GLU A 110 7.47 -4.46 14.50
C GLU A 110 6.85 -5.84 14.28
N PRO A 111 7.12 -6.85 15.11
CA PRO A 111 6.46 -8.15 15.00
C PRO A 111 4.96 -8.02 15.29
N LEU A 112 4.15 -8.78 14.58
CA LEU A 112 2.74 -8.97 14.93
C LEU A 112 2.61 -10.06 16.01
N PRO A 113 1.65 -9.94 16.95
CA PRO A 113 1.45 -10.93 18.01
C PRO A 113 1.00 -12.29 17.47
N ALA A 114 0.31 -12.30 16.33
CA ALA A 114 -0.01 -13.50 15.56
C ALA A 114 -0.06 -13.18 14.06
N PRO A 115 0.04 -14.21 13.19
CA PRO A 115 -0.10 -14.00 11.75
C PRO A 115 -1.53 -13.59 11.36
N LEU A 116 -1.64 -12.60 10.48
CA LEU A 116 -2.90 -12.20 9.85
C LEU A 116 -2.79 -12.29 8.35
N GLU A 117 -3.73 -13.00 7.75
CA GLU A 117 -3.90 -13.01 6.30
C GLU A 117 -5.19 -12.29 5.91
N PHE A 118 -5.12 -11.53 4.82
CA PHE A 118 -6.25 -10.79 4.28
C PHE A 118 -6.48 -11.24 2.84
N GLN A 119 -7.73 -11.51 2.51
CA GLN A 119 -8.14 -11.81 1.15
C GLN A 119 -8.79 -10.58 0.54
N THR A 120 -8.17 -10.00 -0.49
CA THR A 120 -8.77 -8.90 -1.24
C THR A 120 -9.98 -9.42 -2.02
N MET A 121 -11.14 -8.84 -1.76
CA MET A 121 -12.38 -9.17 -2.47
C MET A 121 -12.66 -8.12 -3.54
N LEU A 122 -12.98 -8.59 -4.75
CA LEU A 122 -13.70 -7.79 -5.74
C LEU A 122 -15.17 -7.86 -5.34
N PHE A 123 -15.83 -6.71 -5.13
CA PHE A 123 -17.20 -6.55 -4.62
C PHE A 123 -18.05 -7.83 -4.72
N SER A 124 -18.20 -8.56 -3.60
CA SER A 124 -19.06 -9.75 -3.53
C SER A 124 -20.07 -9.56 -2.40
N HIS A 125 -21.27 -10.11 -2.56
CA HIS A 125 -22.40 -10.02 -1.62
C HIS A 125 -22.16 -10.73 -0.26
N LYS A 126 -20.92 -11.11 0.08
CA LYS A 126 -20.53 -11.70 1.37
C LYS A 126 -20.09 -10.60 2.35
N SER A 127 -20.14 -10.88 3.64
CA SER A 127 -19.61 -10.00 4.68
C SER A 127 -18.10 -9.74 4.45
N TYR A 128 -17.71 -8.49 4.30
CA TYR A 128 -16.32 -8.05 4.19
C TYR A 128 -16.03 -6.90 5.16
N LEU A 129 -14.76 -6.70 5.50
CA LEU A 129 -14.29 -5.53 6.24
C LEU A 129 -13.71 -4.49 5.28
N ARG A 130 -13.82 -3.21 5.63
CA ARG A 130 -13.05 -2.16 4.95
C ARG A 130 -11.69 -2.02 5.63
N ARG A 131 -10.62 -2.01 4.83
CA ARG A 131 -9.24 -1.84 5.30
C ARG A 131 -8.63 -0.61 4.63
N CYS A 132 -8.01 0.26 5.42
CA CYS A 132 -7.35 1.45 4.88
C CYS A 132 -6.07 1.02 4.15
N SER A 133 -5.90 1.35 2.88
CA SER A 133 -4.74 0.96 2.07
C SER A 133 -3.44 1.64 2.49
N ASN A 134 -3.54 2.76 3.22
CA ASN A 134 -2.37 3.53 3.64
C ASN A 134 -1.90 3.17 5.05
N CYS A 135 -2.80 3.08 6.04
CA CYS A 135 -2.41 2.75 7.43
C CYS A 135 -2.75 1.32 7.86
N LEU A 136 -3.44 0.55 7.00
CA LEU A 136 -3.82 -0.85 7.21
C LEU A 136 -4.78 -1.13 8.38
N ARG A 137 -5.35 -0.07 8.99
CA ARG A 137 -6.46 -0.16 9.97
C ARG A 137 -7.72 -0.73 9.35
N LEU A 138 -8.51 -1.42 10.19
CA LEU A 138 -9.81 -1.98 9.82
C LEU A 138 -10.93 -1.05 10.29
N LEU A 139 -11.99 -0.92 9.48
CA LEU A 139 -13.20 -0.23 9.91
C LEU A 139 -14.13 -1.21 10.62
N ILE A 140 -14.30 -1.03 11.92
CA ILE A 140 -15.22 -1.80 12.76
C ILE A 140 -16.28 -0.85 13.34
N GLY A 141 -17.54 -1.10 13.02
CA GLY A 141 -18.61 -0.12 13.23
C GLY A 141 -18.30 1.18 12.47
N GLU A 142 -18.05 2.26 13.22
CA GLU A 142 -17.72 3.58 12.67
C GLU A 142 -16.25 3.98 12.93
N LYS A 143 -15.43 3.09 13.49
CA LYS A 143 -14.07 3.41 13.93
C LYS A 143 -13.02 2.64 13.13
N TRP A 144 -11.95 3.34 12.77
CA TRP A 144 -10.75 2.74 12.22
C TRP A 144 -9.84 2.29 13.37
N VAL A 145 -9.66 0.98 13.51
CA VAL A 145 -8.92 0.36 14.62
C VAL A 145 -7.66 -0.35 14.11
N GLU A 146 -6.63 -0.40 14.95
CA GLU A 146 -5.46 -1.24 14.66
C GLU A 146 -5.87 -2.70 14.70
N VAL A 147 -5.24 -3.50 13.85
CA VAL A 147 -5.56 -4.94 13.83
C VAL A 147 -5.14 -5.61 15.15
N ASP A 148 -4.13 -5.08 15.82
CA ASP A 148 -3.68 -5.54 17.14
C ASP A 148 -4.81 -5.43 18.18
N ASP A 149 -5.61 -4.37 18.11
CA ASP A 149 -6.72 -4.13 19.04
C ASP A 149 -7.91 -5.08 18.76
N VAL A 150 -7.98 -5.65 17.54
CA VAL A 150 -9.03 -6.59 17.13
C VAL A 150 -8.79 -7.98 17.72
N TYR A 151 -7.54 -8.34 18.05
CA TYR A 151 -7.20 -9.60 18.72
C TYR A 151 -7.90 -9.79 20.05
N ASP A 152 -8.04 -8.71 20.81
CA ASP A 152 -8.58 -8.78 22.17
C ASP A 152 -10.11 -8.60 22.21
N THR A 153 -10.73 -8.18 21.12
CA THR A 153 -12.10 -7.60 21.17
C THR A 153 -13.15 -8.35 20.34
N THR A 154 -12.78 -9.32 19.51
CA THR A 154 -13.73 -9.98 18.61
C THR A 154 -13.42 -11.44 18.30
N ASP A 155 -14.45 -12.29 18.29
CA ASP A 155 -14.48 -13.67 17.76
C ASP A 155 -14.12 -13.78 16.26
N LEU A 156 -13.77 -12.65 15.60
CA LEU A 156 -13.42 -12.56 14.19
C LEU A 156 -12.22 -13.43 13.80
N LEU A 157 -11.35 -13.75 14.76
CA LEU A 157 -10.12 -14.52 14.55
C LEU A 157 -10.30 -16.02 14.77
N GLU A 158 -11.36 -16.45 15.45
CA GLU A 158 -11.56 -17.88 15.74
C GLU A 158 -12.11 -18.67 14.53
N ALA A 159 -12.54 -17.99 13.45
CA ALA A 159 -13.35 -18.64 12.41
C ALA A 159 -12.75 -18.66 10.99
N GLN A 160 -11.69 -17.89 10.66
CA GLN A 160 -11.23 -17.76 9.26
C GLN A 160 -9.71 -17.63 9.11
N HIS A 161 -9.14 -18.45 8.22
CA HIS A 161 -7.71 -18.42 7.86
C HIS A 161 -7.27 -17.12 7.15
N ALA A 162 -8.19 -16.42 6.48
CA ALA A 162 -7.93 -15.11 5.86
C ALA A 162 -9.19 -14.25 5.90
N LEU A 163 -9.07 -13.00 6.37
CA LEU A 163 -10.18 -12.07 6.50
C LEU A 163 -10.52 -11.42 5.15
N PRO A 164 -11.78 -11.50 4.66
CA PRO A 164 -12.18 -10.84 3.42
C PRO A 164 -12.23 -9.32 3.60
N VAL A 165 -11.48 -8.59 2.77
CA VAL A 165 -11.40 -7.13 2.83
C VAL A 165 -11.60 -6.46 1.47
N ILE A 166 -12.15 -5.25 1.51
CA ILE A 166 -12.01 -4.27 0.43
C ILE A 166 -11.14 -3.10 0.91
N TYR A 167 -10.41 -2.52 -0.02
CA TYR A 167 -9.47 -1.44 0.26
C TYR A 167 -10.10 -0.05 0.07
N ASP A 168 -9.89 0.80 1.06
CA ASP A 168 -10.40 2.18 1.15
C ASP A 168 -9.32 3.12 1.74
N ILE A 169 -9.62 4.39 1.99
CA ILE A 169 -8.72 5.34 2.67
C ILE A 169 -9.46 5.95 3.85
N CYS A 170 -8.88 5.82 5.06
CA CYS A 170 -9.46 6.44 6.25
C CYS A 170 -9.30 7.96 6.24
N GLN A 171 -10.13 8.65 7.03
CA GLN A 171 -10.14 10.11 7.11
C GLN A 171 -8.78 10.70 7.50
N GLN A 172 -8.03 10.02 8.38
CA GLN A 172 -6.69 10.45 8.79
C GLN A 172 -5.65 10.34 7.67
N CYS A 173 -5.82 9.43 6.72
CA CYS A 173 -4.90 9.25 5.60
C CYS A 173 -5.32 10.03 4.35
N ALA A 174 -6.57 10.46 4.27
CA ALA A 174 -7.09 11.26 3.16
C ALA A 174 -6.57 12.71 3.17
N THR A 175 -6.06 13.20 4.30
CA THR A 175 -5.53 14.56 4.48
C THR A 175 -4.08 14.71 4.03
#